data_AF-A0A1Q7UVR3-F1
#
_entry.id   AF-A0A1Q7UVR3-F1
#
_cell.length_a   1.000
_cell.length_b   1.000
_cell.length_c   1.000
_cell.angle_alpha   90.00
_cell.angle_beta   90.00
_cell.angle_gamma   90.00
#
_symmetry.space_group_name_H-M   'P 1'
#
loop_
_entity.id
_entity.type
_entity.pdbx_description
1 polymer ?
#
loop_
_entity_poly.entity_id
_entity_poly.type
_entity_poly.pdbx_seq_one_letter_code
_entity_poly.pdbx_strand_id
1 'polypeptide(L)'
;PYGAVAFPDASTLAVWLSRAGYRTALFGKYMNGNFLLAPTVPPGWDTWQTFVQDGDQPGSDAVYYDYTLNENGTLIPYGHADADYSTDLLKKRTLRFITANAALPFFVVYAPFAPHQPAIPAARHAGRFASLPPWRPPSYDEADVSDKPDWVKFMAHITTPAGNVQTDVLRQHQLETLLAVDEAVAALLAQLEALGLTDDTLVVFTSDNGFMWGEHWWWSKWAAYEESIRVPLVIRWPGHMPVAVSRPELALNIDLAPTFAEAAGVPVPPTVDGQSLLPAVDGTGTTWRDDFVTEAWGAIIVPPYVALRTTRWKLIRDTVRQGIAEELYDLSIDPYELDNLAQDPAFAGVRATLSTRLDELLAAPPGGPVASSVRATPLPIPAPLGGSE
;
A
#
# COMPACT_ATOMS: atom_id res chain seq x y z
N PRO A 1 18.85 -8.30 -7.66
CA PRO A 1 17.54 -8.37 -8.36
C PRO A 1 16.44 -8.04 -7.33
N TYR A 2 15.35 -7.39 -7.76
CA TYR A 2 14.21 -7.03 -6.91
C TYR A 2 12.92 -7.52 -7.55
N GLY A 3 11.79 -7.46 -6.83
CA GLY A 3 10.48 -7.88 -7.34
C GLY A 3 10.39 -9.37 -7.61
N ALA A 4 9.54 -9.76 -8.58
CA ALA A 4 9.20 -11.17 -8.86
C ALA A 4 10.40 -12.07 -9.11
N VAL A 5 11.43 -11.56 -9.79
CA VAL A 5 12.62 -12.34 -10.13
C VAL A 5 13.45 -12.70 -8.90
N ALA A 6 13.36 -11.92 -7.82
CA ALA A 6 14.07 -12.16 -6.57
C ALA A 6 13.20 -12.78 -5.47
N PHE A 7 11.90 -12.92 -5.71
CA PHE A 7 10.94 -13.32 -4.68
C PHE A 7 10.96 -14.84 -4.45
N PRO A 8 11.28 -15.32 -3.23
CA PRO A 8 11.21 -16.73 -2.90
C PRO A 8 9.76 -17.19 -2.71
N ASP A 9 9.14 -17.70 -3.77
CA ASP A 9 7.71 -18.03 -3.82
C ASP A 9 7.32 -19.38 -3.17
N ALA A 10 8.29 -20.13 -2.64
CA ALA A 10 8.05 -21.43 -1.99
C ALA A 10 7.23 -21.35 -0.69
N SER A 11 7.18 -20.18 -0.06
CA SER A 11 6.44 -19.95 1.19
C SER A 11 5.72 -18.60 1.15
N THR A 12 4.52 -18.62 0.60
CA THR A 12 3.62 -17.46 0.49
C THR A 12 2.26 -17.81 1.09
N LEU A 13 1.45 -16.79 1.39
CA LEU A 13 0.08 -16.98 1.84
C LEU A 13 -0.72 -17.92 0.92
N ALA A 14 -0.60 -17.76 -0.40
CA ALA A 14 -1.29 -18.61 -1.37
C ALA A 14 -0.87 -20.08 -1.22
N VAL A 15 0.43 -20.35 -1.04
CA VAL A 15 0.94 -21.70 -0.76
C VAL A 15 0.40 -22.25 0.55
N TRP A 16 0.37 -21.45 1.62
CA TRP A 16 -0.13 -21.89 2.93
C TRP A 16 -1.62 -22.24 2.87
N LEU A 17 -2.44 -21.37 2.27
CA LEU A 17 -3.89 -21.57 2.13
C LEU A 17 -4.22 -22.74 1.18
N SER A 18 -3.53 -22.84 0.04
CA SER A 18 -3.70 -23.95 -0.89
C SER A 18 -3.43 -25.31 -0.22
N ARG A 19 -2.37 -25.41 0.60
CA ARG A 19 -2.08 -26.62 1.39
C ARG A 19 -3.15 -26.93 2.44
N ALA A 20 -3.86 -25.91 2.94
CA ALA A 20 -4.99 -26.05 3.85
C ALA A 20 -6.31 -26.37 3.14
N GLY A 21 -6.31 -26.52 1.81
CA GLY A 21 -7.50 -26.87 1.03
C GLY A 21 -8.32 -25.69 0.52
N TYR A 22 -7.82 -24.45 0.64
CA TYR A 22 -8.47 -23.29 0.04
C TYR A 22 -8.31 -23.30 -1.48
N ARG A 23 -9.36 -22.85 -2.16
CA ARG A 23 -9.30 -22.49 -3.58
C ARG A 23 -8.72 -21.09 -3.72
N THR A 24 -7.57 -20.95 -4.36
CA THR A 24 -6.83 -19.68 -4.40
C THR A 24 -6.86 -19.04 -5.78
N ALA A 25 -7.15 -17.74 -5.84
CA ALA A 25 -7.17 -17.01 -7.11
C ALA A 25 -6.56 -15.63 -7.02
N LEU A 26 -5.84 -15.23 -8.08
CA LEU A 26 -5.40 -13.87 -8.29
C LEU A 26 -5.89 -13.34 -9.64
N PHE A 27 -6.56 -12.20 -9.60
CA PHE A 27 -7.11 -11.49 -10.75
C PHE A 27 -6.51 -10.06 -10.80
N GLY A 28 -5.48 -9.88 -11.61
CA GLY A 28 -4.89 -8.58 -11.94
C GLY A 28 -3.40 -8.45 -11.64
N LYS A 29 -2.97 -7.34 -11.03
CA LYS A 29 -1.58 -7.06 -10.70
C LYS A 29 -1.13 -7.96 -9.54
N TYR A 30 0.04 -8.60 -9.68
CA TYR A 30 0.64 -9.40 -8.59
C TYR A 30 1.76 -8.62 -7.89
N MET A 31 2.96 -8.62 -8.47
CA MET A 31 4.11 -7.87 -7.96
C MET A 31 4.95 -7.32 -9.11
N ASN A 32 5.74 -6.29 -8.82
CA ASN A 32 6.60 -5.66 -9.82
C ASN A 32 7.58 -6.69 -10.42
N GLY A 33 7.74 -6.64 -11.75
CA GLY A 33 8.56 -7.58 -12.50
C GLY A 33 7.91 -8.95 -12.79
N ASN A 34 6.68 -9.23 -12.35
CA ASN A 34 6.01 -10.51 -12.61
C ASN A 34 5.84 -10.78 -14.12
N PHE A 35 5.65 -9.75 -14.93
CA PHE A 35 5.55 -9.88 -16.38
C PHE A 35 6.80 -10.51 -17.03
N LEU A 36 7.97 -10.38 -16.41
CA LEU A 36 9.23 -10.99 -16.87
C LEU A 36 9.23 -12.51 -16.72
N LEU A 37 8.37 -13.04 -15.83
CA LEU A 37 8.25 -14.47 -15.56
C LEU A 37 7.12 -15.14 -16.37
N ALA A 38 6.30 -14.36 -17.08
CA ALA A 38 5.20 -14.90 -17.86
C ALA A 38 5.71 -15.91 -18.93
N PRO A 39 4.99 -17.02 -19.18
CA PRO A 39 3.66 -17.35 -18.64
C PRO A 39 3.70 -18.17 -17.34
N THR A 40 4.77 -18.16 -16.56
CA THR A 40 4.86 -18.94 -15.31
C THR A 40 3.73 -18.61 -14.34
N VAL A 41 3.17 -19.65 -13.71
CA VAL A 41 2.19 -19.54 -12.61
C VAL A 41 2.93 -19.87 -11.31
N PRO A 42 3.04 -18.92 -10.36
CA PRO A 42 3.64 -19.18 -9.06
C PRO A 42 2.88 -20.26 -8.28
N PRO A 43 3.54 -21.02 -7.38
CA PRO A 43 2.90 -22.07 -6.62
C PRO A 43 1.81 -21.51 -5.70
N GLY A 44 0.83 -22.37 -5.40
CA GLY A 44 -0.25 -22.03 -4.46
C GLY A 44 -1.43 -21.28 -5.09
N TRP A 45 -1.44 -21.03 -6.41
CA TRP A 45 -2.58 -20.41 -7.11
C TRP A 45 -3.33 -21.44 -7.98
N ASP A 46 -4.61 -21.65 -7.72
CA ASP A 46 -5.49 -22.44 -8.58
C ASP A 46 -5.97 -21.67 -9.82
N THR A 47 -6.13 -20.36 -9.68
CA THR A 47 -6.49 -19.46 -10.78
C THR A 47 -5.54 -18.28 -10.80
N TRP A 48 -4.89 -18.09 -11.95
CA TRP A 48 -3.87 -17.09 -12.17
C TRP A 48 -4.21 -16.28 -13.40
N GLN A 49 -4.50 -15.00 -13.20
CA GLN A 49 -4.87 -14.10 -14.28
C GLN A 49 -4.18 -12.76 -14.10
N THR A 50 -2.95 -12.67 -14.60
CA THR A 50 -2.08 -11.50 -14.38
C THR A 50 -1.67 -10.84 -15.66
N PHE A 51 -1.53 -9.52 -15.63
CA PHE A 51 -0.98 -8.75 -16.74
C PHE A 51 0.46 -9.18 -17.07
N VAL A 52 0.80 -9.10 -18.35
CA VAL A 52 2.18 -9.27 -18.86
C VAL A 52 2.79 -7.95 -19.33
N GLN A 53 2.13 -6.84 -19.04
CA GLN A 53 2.62 -5.48 -19.26
C GLN A 53 3.23 -4.95 -17.96
N ASP A 54 4.29 -4.16 -18.11
CA ASP A 54 4.74 -3.26 -17.06
C ASP A 54 3.84 -2.02 -17.09
N GLY A 55 3.17 -1.69 -15.99
CA GLY A 55 2.16 -0.61 -15.97
C GLY A 55 2.74 0.81 -16.14
N ASP A 56 4.06 0.93 -16.28
CA ASP A 56 4.80 2.18 -16.45
C ASP A 56 5.16 2.48 -17.92
N GLN A 57 4.57 1.79 -18.89
CA GLN A 57 4.83 2.03 -20.33
C GLN A 57 4.17 3.35 -20.79
N PRO A 58 4.93 4.41 -21.10
CA PRO A 58 4.36 5.72 -21.44
C PRO A 58 3.59 5.68 -22.76
N GLY A 59 2.43 6.32 -22.80
CA GLY A 59 1.65 6.53 -24.03
C GLY A 59 0.89 5.29 -24.53
N SER A 60 0.69 4.29 -23.67
CA SER A 60 -0.13 3.12 -23.98
C SER A 60 -1.29 3.00 -23.01
N ASP A 61 -2.46 2.65 -23.55
CA ASP A 61 -3.62 2.24 -22.75
C ASP A 61 -3.42 0.86 -22.12
N ALA A 62 -2.26 0.24 -22.38
CA ALA A 62 -1.78 -0.99 -21.79
C ALA A 62 -2.05 -0.99 -20.30
N VAL A 63 -2.72 -2.06 -19.86
CA VAL A 63 -3.30 -2.35 -18.53
C VAL A 63 -4.76 -1.97 -18.33
N TYR A 64 -5.30 -1.00 -19.07
CA TYR A 64 -6.74 -0.70 -19.07
C TYR A 64 -7.45 -1.31 -20.28
N TYR A 65 -6.83 -1.17 -21.45
CA TYR A 65 -7.20 -1.78 -22.73
C TYR A 65 -5.93 -2.34 -23.42
N ASP A 66 -6.10 -3.10 -24.51
CA ASP A 66 -4.99 -3.60 -25.34
C ASP A 66 -3.87 -4.32 -24.55
N TYR A 67 -4.27 -5.04 -23.50
CA TYR A 67 -3.37 -5.78 -22.61
C TYR A 67 -3.40 -7.28 -22.91
N THR A 68 -2.48 -8.01 -22.29
CA THR A 68 -2.40 -9.47 -22.38
C THR A 68 -2.38 -10.01 -20.96
N LEU A 69 -3.21 -11.01 -20.70
CA LEU A 69 -3.21 -11.73 -19.43
C LEU A 69 -2.49 -13.06 -19.60
N ASN A 70 -1.64 -13.41 -18.63
CA ASN A 70 -1.28 -14.79 -18.36
C ASN A 70 -2.44 -15.45 -17.63
N GLU A 71 -3.20 -16.26 -18.34
CA GLU A 71 -4.34 -17.05 -17.87
C GLU A 71 -3.91 -18.50 -17.66
N ASN A 72 -3.57 -18.84 -16.41
CA ASN A 72 -3.16 -20.20 -16.02
C ASN A 72 -2.06 -20.79 -16.91
N GLY A 73 -1.06 -19.99 -17.29
CA GLY A 73 0.03 -20.45 -18.15
C GLY A 73 -0.18 -20.16 -19.65
N THR A 74 -1.29 -19.54 -20.03
CA THR A 74 -1.60 -19.20 -21.42
C THR A 74 -1.72 -17.69 -21.60
N LEU A 75 -1.01 -17.13 -22.58
CA LEU A 75 -1.08 -15.70 -22.87
C LEU A 75 -2.28 -15.38 -23.77
N ILE A 76 -3.21 -14.58 -23.26
CA ILE A 76 -4.43 -14.19 -23.96
C ILE A 76 -4.47 -12.67 -24.14
N PRO A 77 -4.44 -12.16 -25.39
CA PRO A 77 -4.58 -10.74 -25.66
C PRO A 77 -6.04 -10.29 -25.59
N TYR A 78 -6.24 -9.06 -25.13
CA TYR A 78 -7.49 -8.32 -25.09
C TYR A 78 -7.35 -7.04 -25.90
N GLY A 79 -8.45 -6.58 -26.49
CA GLY A 79 -8.45 -5.39 -27.34
C GLY A 79 -8.93 -4.14 -26.61
N HIS A 80 -9.56 -3.27 -27.39
CA HIS A 80 -10.02 -1.95 -26.97
C HIS A 80 -11.55 -1.81 -26.91
N ALA A 81 -12.29 -2.91 -26.94
CA ALA A 81 -13.73 -2.83 -26.79
C ALA A 81 -14.10 -2.47 -25.33
N ASP A 82 -15.24 -1.83 -25.09
CA ASP A 82 -15.72 -1.56 -23.72
C ASP A 82 -15.75 -2.82 -22.83
N ALA A 83 -16.05 -3.98 -23.43
CA ALA A 83 -16.06 -5.28 -22.75
C ALA A 83 -14.66 -5.78 -22.34
N ASP A 84 -13.62 -5.22 -22.93
CA ASP A 84 -12.21 -5.52 -22.64
C ASP A 84 -11.64 -4.60 -21.56
N TYR A 85 -12.39 -3.63 -21.01
CA TYR A 85 -11.88 -2.80 -19.91
C TYR A 85 -11.45 -3.67 -18.73
N SER A 86 -10.17 -3.60 -18.36
CA SER A 86 -9.54 -4.62 -17.52
C SER A 86 -10.17 -4.76 -16.14
N THR A 87 -10.52 -3.66 -15.49
CA THR A 87 -11.21 -3.65 -14.19
C THR A 87 -12.51 -4.44 -14.23
N ASP A 88 -13.28 -4.27 -15.31
CA ASP A 88 -14.57 -4.96 -15.51
C ASP A 88 -14.40 -6.43 -15.88
N LEU A 89 -13.45 -6.73 -16.76
CA LEU A 89 -13.12 -8.11 -17.12
C LEU A 89 -12.69 -8.90 -15.88
N LEU A 90 -11.75 -8.39 -15.10
CA LEU A 90 -11.26 -9.02 -13.88
C LEU A 90 -12.38 -9.17 -12.84
N LYS A 91 -13.24 -8.16 -12.65
CA LYS A 91 -14.43 -8.24 -11.79
C LYS A 91 -15.32 -9.42 -12.21
N LYS A 92 -15.68 -9.50 -13.49
CA LYS A 92 -16.55 -10.56 -14.04
C LYS A 92 -15.95 -11.95 -13.80
N ARG A 93 -14.63 -12.07 -13.85
CA ARG A 93 -13.92 -13.35 -13.64
C ARG A 93 -13.85 -13.73 -12.16
N THR A 94 -13.62 -12.74 -11.31
CA THR A 94 -13.65 -12.89 -9.85
C THR A 94 -15.03 -13.39 -9.38
N LEU A 95 -16.11 -12.77 -9.86
CA LEU A 95 -17.49 -13.19 -9.54
C LEU A 95 -17.78 -14.65 -9.95
N ARG A 96 -17.29 -15.06 -11.13
CA ARG A 96 -17.42 -16.46 -11.59
C ARG A 96 -16.66 -17.43 -10.69
N PHE A 97 -15.45 -17.06 -10.27
CA PHE A 97 -14.66 -17.88 -9.36
C PHE A 97 -15.34 -18.04 -8.01
N ILE A 98 -15.84 -16.96 -7.41
CA ILE A 98 -16.58 -17.02 -6.12
C ILE A 98 -17.80 -17.94 -6.27
N THR A 99 -18.60 -17.75 -7.32
CA THR A 99 -19.79 -18.58 -7.56
C THR A 99 -19.43 -20.07 -7.72
N ALA A 100 -18.39 -20.37 -8.50
CA ALA A 100 -17.97 -21.76 -8.76
C ALA A 100 -17.40 -22.47 -7.52
N ASN A 101 -16.90 -21.71 -6.54
CA ASN A 101 -16.28 -22.24 -5.33
C ASN A 101 -17.10 -21.95 -4.07
N ALA A 102 -18.37 -21.55 -4.18
CA ALA A 102 -19.21 -21.14 -3.04
C ALA A 102 -19.39 -22.23 -1.96
N ALA A 103 -19.13 -23.49 -2.29
CA ALA A 103 -19.20 -24.63 -1.35
C ALA A 103 -17.84 -25.02 -0.74
N LEU A 104 -16.77 -24.30 -1.06
CA LEU A 104 -15.40 -24.56 -0.61
C LEU A 104 -14.82 -23.29 0.02
N PRO A 105 -13.87 -23.39 0.96
CA PRO A 105 -13.13 -22.23 1.40
C PRO A 105 -12.32 -21.67 0.22
N PHE A 106 -12.33 -20.35 0.05
CA PHE A 106 -11.60 -19.69 -1.03
C PHE A 106 -10.84 -18.46 -0.55
N PHE A 107 -9.76 -18.16 -1.25
CA PHE A 107 -8.97 -16.96 -1.08
C PHE A 107 -8.79 -16.29 -2.44
N VAL A 108 -9.16 -15.01 -2.52
CA VAL A 108 -9.20 -14.26 -3.77
C VAL A 108 -8.50 -12.92 -3.58
N VAL A 109 -7.53 -12.65 -4.45
CA VAL A 109 -6.92 -11.33 -4.59
C VAL A 109 -7.46 -10.71 -5.89
N TYR A 110 -8.33 -9.71 -5.75
CA TYR A 110 -8.76 -8.85 -6.84
C TYR A 110 -7.92 -7.58 -6.82
N ALA A 111 -7.04 -7.43 -7.81
CA ALA A 111 -6.03 -6.37 -7.86
C ALA A 111 -6.04 -5.68 -9.24
N PRO A 112 -7.08 -4.89 -9.57
CA PRO A 112 -7.08 -4.14 -10.82
C PRO A 112 -5.87 -3.18 -10.89
N PHE A 113 -5.46 -2.79 -12.09
CA PHE A 113 -4.38 -1.79 -12.23
C PHE A 113 -4.81 -0.37 -11.84
N ALA A 114 -6.12 -0.09 -11.83
CA ALA A 114 -6.64 1.19 -11.39
C ALA A 114 -6.23 1.52 -9.95
N PRO A 115 -5.83 2.76 -9.62
CA PRO A 115 -5.85 3.97 -10.46
C PRO A 115 -4.47 4.32 -11.04
N HIS A 116 -3.64 3.33 -11.37
CA HIS A 116 -2.29 3.60 -11.86
C HIS A 116 -2.32 4.43 -13.14
N GLN A 117 -1.29 5.27 -13.34
CA GLN A 117 -1.08 5.98 -14.60
C GLN A 117 -1.03 4.96 -15.77
N PRO A 118 -1.57 5.31 -16.96
CA PRO A 118 -2.09 6.61 -17.39
C PRO A 118 -3.50 6.97 -16.88
N ALA A 119 -4.09 6.17 -15.99
CA ALA A 119 -5.39 6.41 -15.35
C ALA A 119 -6.54 6.56 -16.35
N ILE A 120 -6.72 5.60 -17.25
CA ILE A 120 -7.78 5.69 -18.27
C ILE A 120 -9.11 5.21 -17.67
N PRO A 121 -10.10 6.10 -17.49
CA PRO A 121 -11.39 5.70 -16.93
C PRO A 121 -12.16 4.82 -17.90
N ALA A 122 -13.04 3.97 -17.38
CA ALA A 122 -14.03 3.33 -18.23
C ALA A 122 -14.84 4.40 -18.95
N ALA A 123 -15.22 4.18 -20.21
CA ALA A 123 -15.92 5.18 -21.02
C ALA A 123 -17.16 5.78 -20.31
N ARG A 124 -17.88 4.98 -19.52
CA ARG A 124 -19.05 5.39 -18.73
C ARG A 124 -18.75 6.37 -17.57
N HIS A 125 -17.49 6.48 -17.16
CA HIS A 125 -17.04 7.30 -16.04
C HIS A 125 -16.23 8.52 -16.48
N ALA A 126 -15.84 8.60 -17.75
CA ALA A 126 -15.06 9.71 -18.28
C ALA A 126 -15.77 11.06 -18.06
N GLY A 127 -15.05 12.03 -17.49
CA GLY A 127 -15.55 13.37 -17.23
C GLY A 127 -16.51 13.49 -16.04
N ARG A 128 -16.77 12.40 -15.29
CA ARG A 128 -17.65 12.42 -14.10
C ARG A 128 -17.16 13.41 -13.03
N PHE A 129 -15.86 13.67 -13.00
CA PHE A 129 -15.21 14.57 -12.06
C PHE A 129 -14.57 15.80 -12.74
N ALA A 130 -15.06 16.20 -13.93
CA ALA A 130 -14.55 17.39 -14.64
C ALA A 130 -14.66 18.71 -13.86
N SER A 131 -15.53 18.78 -12.85
CA SER A 131 -15.70 19.95 -11.97
C SER A 131 -15.10 19.74 -10.57
N LEU A 132 -14.21 18.76 -10.39
CA LEU A 132 -13.58 18.48 -9.12
C LEU A 132 -12.66 19.65 -8.72
N PRO A 133 -12.76 20.18 -7.49
CA PRO A 133 -11.85 21.22 -7.05
C PRO A 133 -10.40 20.69 -7.01
N PRO A 134 -9.41 21.54 -7.33
CA PRO A 134 -8.00 21.20 -7.18
C PRO A 134 -7.68 20.72 -5.76
N TRP A 135 -6.84 19.69 -5.66
CA TRP A 135 -6.31 19.22 -4.38
C TRP A 135 -5.01 19.93 -4.07
N ARG A 136 -5.03 20.79 -3.05
CA ARG A 136 -3.95 21.71 -2.68
C ARG A 136 -3.80 21.77 -1.14
N PRO A 137 -3.44 20.68 -0.45
CA PRO A 137 -3.11 20.70 0.98
C PRO A 137 -1.91 21.63 1.26
N PRO A 138 -1.62 21.97 2.54
CA PRO A 138 -0.45 22.76 2.89
C PRO A 138 0.89 22.22 2.36
N SER A 139 1.04 20.90 2.24
CA SER A 139 2.22 20.26 1.64
C SER A 139 2.28 20.42 0.12
N TYR A 140 1.18 20.74 -0.57
CA TYR A 140 1.17 20.98 -2.01
C TYR A 140 1.89 22.26 -2.37
N ASP A 141 2.81 22.17 -3.34
CA ASP A 141 3.64 23.33 -3.73
C ASP A 141 4.25 24.02 -2.51
N GLU A 142 4.82 23.22 -1.61
CA GLU A 142 5.36 23.68 -0.33
C GLU A 142 6.20 24.96 -0.52
N ALA A 143 5.83 26.01 0.21
CA ALA A 143 6.34 27.36 -0.04
C ALA A 143 7.83 27.51 0.28
N ASP A 144 8.32 26.75 1.26
CA ASP A 144 9.71 26.73 1.68
C ASP A 144 10.16 25.28 1.89
N VAL A 145 11.11 24.82 1.07
CA VAL A 145 11.74 23.50 1.19
C VAL A 145 13.21 23.61 1.60
N SER A 146 13.64 24.76 2.14
CA SER A 146 15.04 25.03 2.47
C SER A 146 15.59 24.16 3.60
N ASP A 147 14.71 23.55 4.38
CA ASP A 147 14.96 22.59 5.46
C ASP A 147 14.93 21.11 5.00
N LYS A 148 14.39 20.84 3.80
CA LYS A 148 14.28 19.49 3.22
C LYS A 148 15.62 18.95 2.72
N PRO A 149 15.74 17.63 2.44
CA PRO A 149 16.92 17.09 1.79
C PRO A 149 17.11 17.62 0.36
N ASP A 150 18.34 17.52 -0.14
CA ASP A 150 18.72 18.00 -1.47
C ASP A 150 17.83 17.46 -2.58
N TRP A 151 17.38 16.20 -2.50
CA TRP A 151 16.55 15.63 -3.56
C TRP A 151 15.23 16.38 -3.74
N VAL A 152 14.64 16.90 -2.66
CA VAL A 152 13.44 17.75 -2.71
C VAL A 152 13.77 19.12 -3.26
N LYS A 153 14.83 19.76 -2.73
CA LYS A 153 15.29 21.10 -3.13
C LYS A 153 15.64 21.22 -4.62
N PHE A 154 16.17 20.15 -5.21
CA PHE A 154 16.59 20.11 -6.61
C PHE A 154 15.51 19.58 -7.57
N MET A 155 14.30 19.30 -7.09
CA MET A 155 13.17 19.05 -7.99
C MET A 155 12.83 20.33 -8.73
N ALA A 156 12.85 20.27 -10.07
CA ALA A 156 12.26 21.33 -10.88
C ALA A 156 10.78 21.44 -10.46
N HIS A 157 10.35 22.60 -9.96
CA HIS A 157 8.98 22.85 -9.49
C HIS A 157 7.95 22.31 -10.49
N ILE A 158 7.39 21.14 -10.21
CA ILE A 158 6.36 20.50 -11.04
C ILE A 158 5.03 21.25 -10.98
N THR A 159 4.90 22.20 -10.05
CA THR A 159 3.74 23.02 -9.73
C THR A 159 3.64 24.30 -10.57
N THR A 160 4.31 24.35 -11.73
CA THR A 160 4.06 25.40 -12.73
C THR A 160 2.59 25.46 -13.15
N PRO A 161 2.08 26.57 -13.73
CA PRO A 161 0.70 26.60 -14.22
C PRO A 161 0.33 25.43 -15.15
N ALA A 162 1.25 24.99 -16.01
CA ALA A 162 1.04 23.84 -16.87
C ALA A 162 1.06 22.51 -16.10
N GLY A 163 1.97 22.36 -15.13
CA GLY A 163 2.05 21.18 -14.29
C GLY A 163 0.85 21.03 -13.35
N ASN A 164 0.34 22.12 -12.79
CA ASN A 164 -0.90 22.14 -12.00
C ASN A 164 -2.09 21.60 -12.81
N VAL A 165 -2.21 22.00 -14.09
CA VAL A 165 -3.24 21.46 -14.99
C VAL A 165 -3.05 19.96 -15.22
N GLN A 166 -1.81 19.50 -15.44
CA GLN A 166 -1.51 18.07 -15.61
C GLN A 166 -1.85 17.25 -14.36
N THR A 167 -1.49 17.74 -13.17
CA THR A 167 -1.85 17.14 -11.89
C THR A 167 -3.35 17.04 -11.71
N ASP A 168 -4.10 18.11 -11.99
CA ASP A 168 -5.55 18.14 -11.79
C ASP A 168 -6.25 17.17 -12.74
N VAL A 169 -5.81 17.11 -14.00
CA VAL A 169 -6.30 16.13 -14.99
C VAL A 169 -5.98 14.70 -14.56
N LEU A 170 -4.75 14.43 -14.12
CA LEU A 170 -4.41 13.10 -13.61
C LEU A 170 -5.32 12.73 -12.43
N ARG A 171 -5.42 13.60 -11.43
CA ARG A 171 -6.21 13.30 -10.22
C ARG A 171 -7.66 13.05 -10.57
N GLN A 172 -8.24 13.86 -11.45
CA GLN A 172 -9.58 13.62 -11.99
C GLN A 172 -9.68 12.21 -12.58
N HIS A 173 -8.80 11.88 -13.52
CA HIS A 173 -8.78 10.59 -14.21
C HIS A 173 -8.59 9.40 -13.27
N GLN A 174 -7.69 9.51 -12.29
CA GLN A 174 -7.49 8.49 -11.25
C GLN A 174 -8.78 8.24 -10.47
N LEU A 175 -9.47 9.30 -10.04
CA LEU A 175 -10.75 9.16 -9.33
C LEU A 175 -11.85 8.59 -10.23
N GLU A 176 -11.87 8.94 -11.52
CA GLU A 176 -12.81 8.35 -12.49
C GLU A 176 -12.53 6.86 -12.73
N THR A 177 -11.27 6.42 -12.77
CA THR A 177 -10.94 4.98 -12.85
C THR A 177 -11.37 4.21 -11.60
N LEU A 178 -11.33 4.85 -10.42
CA LEU A 178 -11.76 4.25 -9.16
C LEU A 178 -13.27 3.99 -9.13
N LEU A 179 -14.09 4.68 -9.94
CA LEU A 179 -15.53 4.38 -10.02
C LEU A 179 -15.79 2.95 -10.52
N ALA A 180 -14.97 2.43 -11.43
CA ALA A 180 -15.07 1.04 -11.86
C ALA A 180 -14.61 0.05 -10.78
N VAL A 181 -13.65 0.45 -9.92
CA VAL A 181 -13.24 -0.33 -8.75
C VAL A 181 -14.34 -0.36 -7.69
N ASP A 182 -14.98 0.77 -7.42
CA ASP A 182 -16.12 0.89 -6.50
C ASP A 182 -17.30 0.01 -6.95
N GLU A 183 -17.64 0.05 -8.23
CA GLU A 183 -18.64 -0.86 -8.82
C GLU A 183 -18.25 -2.35 -8.68
N ALA A 184 -16.95 -2.67 -8.76
CA ALA A 184 -16.47 -4.03 -8.54
C ALA A 184 -16.60 -4.45 -7.08
N VAL A 185 -16.22 -3.59 -6.13
CA VAL A 185 -16.40 -3.84 -4.69
C VAL A 185 -17.89 -4.07 -4.38
N ALA A 186 -18.77 -3.19 -4.86
CA ALA A 186 -20.21 -3.33 -4.67
C ALA A 186 -20.74 -4.68 -5.22
N ALA A 187 -20.32 -5.07 -6.43
CA ALA A 187 -20.72 -6.34 -7.04
C ALA A 187 -20.21 -7.57 -6.28
N LEU A 188 -18.96 -7.53 -5.79
CA LEU A 188 -18.36 -8.62 -5.00
C LEU A 188 -19.10 -8.80 -3.67
N LEU A 189 -19.38 -7.70 -2.95
CA LEU A 189 -20.15 -7.75 -1.71
C LEU A 189 -21.57 -8.27 -1.92
N ALA A 190 -22.27 -7.80 -2.97
CA ALA A 190 -23.60 -8.28 -3.33
C ALA A 190 -23.59 -9.79 -3.71
N GLN A 191 -22.53 -10.26 -4.36
CA GLN A 191 -22.38 -11.68 -4.70
C GLN A 191 -22.20 -12.55 -3.46
N LEU A 192 -21.43 -12.10 -2.46
CA LEU A 192 -21.29 -12.79 -1.18
C LEU A 192 -22.63 -12.85 -0.42
N GLU A 193 -23.39 -11.76 -0.43
CA GLU A 193 -24.74 -11.72 0.15
C GLU A 193 -25.69 -12.70 -0.55
N ALA A 194 -25.75 -12.67 -1.88
CA ALA A 194 -26.61 -13.55 -2.68
C ALA A 194 -26.30 -15.04 -2.50
N LEU A 195 -25.04 -15.38 -2.19
CA LEU A 195 -24.59 -16.75 -1.93
C LEU A 195 -24.71 -17.15 -0.44
N GLY A 196 -25.12 -16.24 0.45
CA GLY A 196 -25.19 -16.51 1.89
C GLY A 196 -23.81 -16.64 2.56
N LEU A 197 -22.76 -16.10 1.95
CA LEU A 197 -21.37 -16.18 2.41
C LEU A 197 -20.92 -14.98 3.25
N THR A 198 -21.81 -13.99 3.44
CA THR A 198 -21.48 -12.70 4.04
C THR A 198 -20.83 -12.83 5.41
N ASP A 199 -21.37 -13.67 6.29
CA ASP A 199 -20.88 -13.79 7.68
C ASP A 199 -19.58 -14.61 7.77
N ASP A 200 -19.34 -15.48 6.78
CA ASP A 200 -18.21 -16.42 6.72
C ASP A 200 -17.06 -15.92 5.81
N THR A 201 -17.12 -14.67 5.36
CA THR A 201 -16.09 -14.09 4.49
C THR A 201 -15.45 -12.86 5.14
N LEU A 202 -14.15 -12.95 5.40
CA LEU A 202 -13.29 -11.81 5.71
C LEU A 202 -12.94 -11.06 4.42
N VAL A 203 -13.42 -9.83 4.30
CA VAL A 203 -13.12 -8.93 3.17
C VAL A 203 -12.19 -7.82 3.63
N VAL A 204 -11.10 -7.61 2.89
CA VAL A 204 -10.15 -6.51 3.12
C VAL A 204 -10.03 -5.66 1.87
N PHE A 205 -10.12 -4.33 2.04
CA PHE A 205 -9.84 -3.35 1.00
C PHE A 205 -8.63 -2.49 1.41
N THR A 206 -7.64 -2.39 0.52
CA THR A 206 -6.41 -1.61 0.75
C THR A 206 -5.75 -1.20 -0.57
N SER A 207 -4.64 -0.47 -0.49
CA SER A 207 -3.77 -0.07 -1.61
C SER A 207 -2.34 -0.62 -1.40
N ASP A 208 -1.55 -0.75 -2.46
CA ASP A 208 -0.14 -1.17 -2.38
C ASP A 208 0.76 -0.07 -1.80
N ASN A 209 0.47 1.19 -2.14
CA ASN A 209 1.09 2.40 -1.59
C ASN A 209 0.13 3.59 -1.70
N GLY A 210 0.53 4.72 -1.11
CA GLY A 210 -0.11 6.03 -1.29
C GLY A 210 0.30 6.70 -2.60
N PHE A 211 -0.05 7.97 -2.79
CA PHE A 211 0.31 8.75 -3.97
C PHE A 211 0.33 10.25 -3.66
N MET A 212 1.33 10.95 -4.21
CA MET A 212 1.51 12.39 -4.11
C MET A 212 1.16 13.04 -5.44
N TRP A 213 0.31 14.06 -5.41
CA TRP A 213 -0.14 14.86 -6.56
C TRP A 213 0.64 16.15 -6.74
N GLY A 214 1.53 16.50 -5.81
CA GLY A 214 2.34 17.71 -5.84
C GLY A 214 2.79 18.18 -4.46
N GLU A 215 2.40 17.42 -3.42
CA GLU A 215 2.93 17.53 -2.08
C GLU A 215 4.47 17.47 -2.11
N HIS A 216 5.13 18.36 -1.38
CA HIS A 216 6.58 18.49 -1.31
C HIS A 216 7.26 18.60 -2.68
N TRP A 217 6.58 19.16 -3.69
CA TRP A 217 7.02 19.23 -5.09
C TRP A 217 7.23 17.87 -5.77
N TRP A 218 6.62 16.80 -5.25
CA TRP A 218 6.74 15.45 -5.80
C TRP A 218 5.44 14.93 -6.42
N TRP A 219 5.56 14.21 -7.53
CA TRP A 219 4.45 13.60 -8.26
C TRP A 219 4.68 12.11 -8.45
N SER A 220 4.58 11.35 -7.37
CA SER A 220 4.65 9.90 -7.40
C SER A 220 4.37 9.30 -6.02
N LYS A 221 4.79 8.06 -5.86
CA LYS A 221 5.03 7.37 -4.59
C LYS A 221 6.55 7.38 -4.31
N TRP A 222 7.08 6.40 -3.59
CA TRP A 222 8.50 6.21 -3.24
C TRP A 222 9.00 6.98 -2.04
N ALA A 223 8.58 8.23 -1.82
CA ALA A 223 9.02 9.02 -0.68
C ALA A 223 8.53 8.45 0.66
N ALA A 224 9.20 8.81 1.76
CA ALA A 224 8.82 8.41 3.11
C ALA A 224 7.70 9.27 3.72
N TYR A 225 7.23 10.29 3.00
CA TYR A 225 6.13 11.18 3.41
C TYR A 225 4.79 10.43 3.54
N GLU A 226 3.91 10.87 4.43
CA GLU A 226 2.64 10.22 4.80
C GLU A 226 1.76 9.98 3.56
N GLU A 227 1.70 10.91 2.62
CA GLU A 227 0.93 10.77 1.37
C GLU A 227 1.41 9.58 0.51
N SER A 228 2.70 9.23 0.60
CA SER A 228 3.32 8.13 -0.15
C SER A 228 3.19 6.78 0.56
N ILE A 229 3.29 6.76 1.90
CA ILE A 229 3.29 5.50 2.68
C ILE A 229 1.93 5.11 3.26
N ARG A 230 1.02 6.07 3.49
CA ARG A 230 -0.27 5.82 4.12
C ARG A 230 -1.30 5.37 3.11
N VAL A 231 -1.97 4.25 3.41
CA VAL A 231 -3.00 3.64 2.56
C VAL A 231 -4.31 3.48 3.30
N PRO A 232 -5.46 3.43 2.60
CA PRO A 232 -6.71 3.01 3.22
C PRO A 232 -6.61 1.55 3.66
N LEU A 233 -7.23 1.19 4.79
CA LEU A 233 -7.42 -0.19 5.20
C LEU A 233 -8.83 -0.34 5.80
N VAL A 234 -9.67 -1.13 5.14
CA VAL A 234 -11.01 -1.46 5.62
C VAL A 234 -11.14 -2.98 5.71
N ILE A 235 -11.55 -3.46 6.88
CA ILE A 235 -11.75 -4.89 7.17
C ILE A 235 -13.23 -5.11 7.50
N ARG A 236 -13.86 -6.08 6.83
CA ARG A 236 -15.26 -6.43 7.02
C ARG A 236 -15.39 -7.93 7.21
N TRP A 237 -15.91 -8.35 8.35
CA TRP A 237 -16.23 -9.75 8.63
C TRP A 237 -17.43 -9.86 9.57
N PRO A 238 -18.67 -9.72 9.08
CA PRO A 238 -19.85 -9.53 9.94
C PRO A 238 -20.10 -10.64 10.97
N GLY A 239 -19.73 -11.89 10.66
CA GLY A 239 -19.85 -13.01 11.60
C GLY A 239 -18.94 -12.91 12.83
N HIS A 240 -17.87 -12.11 12.75
CA HIS A 240 -16.89 -11.91 13.83
C HIS A 240 -16.89 -10.45 14.35
N MET A 241 -17.13 -9.50 13.46
CA MET A 241 -17.04 -8.05 13.68
C MET A 241 -18.36 -7.38 13.25
N PRO A 242 -19.46 -7.59 14.00
CA PRO A 242 -20.79 -7.11 13.61
C PRO A 242 -20.96 -5.59 13.76
N VAL A 243 -20.06 -4.92 14.48
CA VAL A 243 -20.12 -3.48 14.76
C VAL A 243 -18.95 -2.79 14.07
N ALA A 244 -19.25 -1.78 13.24
CA ALA A 244 -18.23 -0.96 12.63
C ALA A 244 -17.49 -0.12 13.69
N VAL A 245 -16.16 -0.17 13.67
CA VAL A 245 -15.29 0.60 14.56
C VAL A 245 -14.13 1.21 13.76
N SER A 246 -13.66 2.39 14.19
CA SER A 246 -12.41 2.98 13.70
C SER A 246 -11.32 2.74 14.74
N ARG A 247 -10.13 2.36 14.26
CA ARG A 247 -8.99 1.92 15.05
C ARG A 247 -7.78 2.80 14.72
N PRO A 248 -7.19 3.55 15.68
CA PRO A 248 -6.02 4.39 15.44
C PRO A 248 -4.69 3.61 15.44
N GLU A 249 -4.73 2.32 15.77
CA GLU A 249 -3.56 1.46 15.85
C GLU A 249 -2.79 1.36 14.50
N LEU A 250 -1.46 1.29 14.56
CA LEU A 250 -0.61 1.23 13.38
C LEU A 250 -0.69 -0.13 12.69
N ALA A 251 -1.39 -0.22 11.57
CA ALA A 251 -1.49 -1.42 10.73
C ALA A 251 -0.59 -1.32 9.51
N LEU A 252 0.05 -2.43 9.12
CA LEU A 252 0.98 -2.51 8.00
C LEU A 252 0.51 -3.53 6.97
N ASN A 253 0.95 -3.40 5.72
CA ASN A 253 0.67 -4.39 4.68
C ASN A 253 1.26 -5.79 5.01
N ILE A 254 2.37 -5.86 5.75
CA ILE A 254 2.97 -7.11 6.23
C ILE A 254 2.08 -7.88 7.22
N ASP A 255 1.08 -7.22 7.82
CA ASP A 255 0.14 -7.83 8.77
C ASP A 255 -0.98 -8.61 8.07
N LEU A 256 -1.20 -8.38 6.79
CA LEU A 256 -2.32 -9.00 6.05
C LEU A 256 -2.15 -10.51 5.92
N ALA A 257 -0.95 -10.98 5.58
CA ALA A 257 -0.67 -12.41 5.44
C ALA A 257 -0.91 -13.20 6.74
N PRO A 258 -0.36 -12.81 7.91
CA PRO A 258 -0.66 -13.50 9.16
C PRO A 258 -2.12 -13.34 9.59
N THR A 259 -2.78 -12.22 9.29
CA THR A 259 -4.23 -12.04 9.54
C THR A 259 -5.07 -13.07 8.79
N PHE A 260 -4.82 -13.26 7.49
CA PHE A 260 -5.55 -14.23 6.68
C PHE A 260 -5.23 -15.68 7.08
N ALA A 261 -3.98 -15.96 7.42
CA ALA A 261 -3.57 -17.28 7.90
C ALA A 261 -4.26 -17.61 9.24
N GLU A 262 -4.30 -16.69 10.20
CA GLU A 262 -5.01 -16.89 11.47
C GLU A 262 -6.52 -17.07 11.26
N ALA A 263 -7.15 -16.23 10.44
CA ALA A 263 -8.57 -16.35 10.08
C ALA A 263 -8.88 -17.74 9.48
N ALA A 264 -7.94 -18.30 8.71
CA ALA A 264 -8.07 -19.62 8.11
C ALA A 264 -7.64 -20.79 9.03
N GLY A 265 -7.16 -20.52 10.25
CA GLY A 265 -6.63 -21.54 11.15
C GLY A 265 -5.31 -22.18 10.68
N VAL A 266 -4.55 -21.48 9.85
CA VAL A 266 -3.29 -21.93 9.24
C VAL A 266 -2.10 -21.38 10.02
N PRO A 267 -1.07 -22.20 10.32
CA PRO A 267 0.11 -21.73 11.05
C PRO A 267 0.89 -20.68 10.25
N VAL A 268 1.22 -19.57 10.90
CA VAL A 268 2.10 -18.54 10.36
C VAL A 268 3.56 -18.96 10.56
N PRO A 269 4.40 -19.02 9.50
CA PRO A 269 5.82 -19.31 9.66
C PRO A 269 6.52 -18.27 10.54
N PRO A 270 7.52 -18.67 11.34
CA PRO A 270 8.25 -17.75 12.22
C PRO A 270 9.06 -16.69 11.46
N THR A 271 9.24 -16.85 10.15
CA THR A 271 9.93 -15.89 9.26
C THR A 271 9.06 -14.71 8.84
N VAL A 272 7.81 -14.64 9.27
CA VAL A 272 6.89 -13.53 8.97
C VAL A 272 7.06 -12.45 10.02
N ASP A 273 7.39 -11.23 9.58
CA ASP A 273 7.63 -10.09 10.47
C ASP A 273 6.33 -9.42 10.94
N GLY A 274 5.25 -9.56 10.16
CA GLY A 274 3.93 -9.00 10.47
C GLY A 274 3.22 -9.72 11.61
N GLN A 275 2.19 -9.08 12.17
CA GLN A 275 1.32 -9.64 13.21
C GLN A 275 -0.12 -9.61 12.73
N SER A 276 -0.92 -10.59 13.13
CA SER A 276 -2.33 -10.59 12.78
C SER A 276 -3.07 -9.39 13.38
N LEU A 277 -3.96 -8.80 12.59
CA LEU A 277 -4.81 -7.68 12.99
C LEU A 277 -6.03 -8.11 13.78
N LEU A 278 -6.41 -9.39 13.79
CA LEU A 278 -7.65 -9.85 14.43
C LEU A 278 -7.73 -9.45 15.92
N PRO A 279 -6.68 -9.63 16.75
CA PRO A 279 -6.74 -9.21 18.16
C PRO A 279 -6.95 -7.70 18.35
N ALA A 280 -6.31 -6.88 17.50
CA ALA A 280 -6.47 -5.43 17.53
C ALA A 280 -7.89 -5.01 17.12
N VAL A 281 -8.49 -5.71 16.14
CA VAL A 281 -9.86 -5.42 15.70
C VAL A 281 -10.88 -5.82 16.78
N ASP A 282 -10.72 -6.99 17.41
CA ASP A 282 -11.59 -7.51 18.46
C ASP A 282 -11.51 -6.69 19.77
N GLY A 283 -10.55 -5.75 19.86
CA GLY A 283 -10.38 -4.89 21.03
C GLY A 283 -9.91 -5.65 22.27
N THR A 284 -9.36 -6.86 22.09
CA THR A 284 -8.94 -7.75 23.16
C THR A 284 -7.56 -7.36 23.69
N GLY A 285 -7.40 -6.11 24.14
CA GLY A 285 -6.35 -5.69 25.08
C GLY A 285 -4.91 -6.14 24.80
N THR A 286 -4.52 -6.31 23.53
CA THR A 286 -3.15 -6.71 23.20
C THR A 286 -2.22 -5.52 23.18
N THR A 287 -0.99 -5.74 23.66
CA THR A 287 0.15 -4.88 23.33
C THR A 287 0.28 -4.83 21.80
N TRP A 288 0.04 -3.67 21.21
CA TRP A 288 0.24 -3.43 19.79
C TRP A 288 1.56 -2.67 19.56
N ARG A 289 1.97 -2.54 18.30
CA ARG A 289 3.16 -1.74 17.97
C ARG A 289 2.85 -0.24 18.06
N ASP A 290 3.81 0.50 18.61
CA ASP A 290 3.80 1.97 18.64
C ASP A 290 4.73 2.58 17.57
N ASP A 291 5.47 1.73 16.86
CA ASP A 291 6.39 2.11 15.79
C ASP A 291 6.52 1.06 14.68
N PHE A 292 7.01 1.49 13.52
CA PHE A 292 7.40 0.63 12.41
C PHE A 292 8.51 1.26 11.56
N VAL A 293 9.18 0.41 10.78
CA VAL A 293 10.16 0.81 9.78
C VAL A 293 9.54 0.78 8.38
N THR A 294 9.84 1.80 7.58
CA THR A 294 9.65 1.77 6.13
C THR A 294 11.00 1.95 5.43
N GLU A 295 11.21 1.20 4.36
CA GLU A 295 12.49 1.15 3.64
C GLU A 295 12.27 1.33 2.14
N ALA A 296 13.19 2.03 1.49
CA ALA A 296 13.23 2.11 0.03
C ALA A 296 14.68 2.00 -0.48
N TRP A 297 14.85 1.28 -1.58
CA TRP A 297 16.13 1.14 -2.29
C TRP A 297 16.42 2.30 -3.27
N GLY A 298 15.68 3.39 -3.13
CA GLY A 298 15.75 4.58 -3.99
C GLY A 298 15.04 4.39 -5.32
N ALA A 299 14.59 5.50 -5.90
CA ALA A 299 13.96 5.51 -7.22
C ALA A 299 14.05 6.91 -7.84
N ILE A 300 14.46 6.96 -9.11
CA ILE A 300 14.52 8.19 -9.91
C ILE A 300 15.42 9.24 -9.24
N ILE A 301 14.84 10.14 -8.44
CA ILE A 301 15.56 11.16 -7.67
C ILE A 301 15.47 10.95 -6.15
N VAL A 302 14.53 10.15 -5.67
CA VAL A 302 14.36 9.83 -4.25
C VAL A 302 15.52 8.91 -3.85
N PRO A 303 16.38 9.31 -2.89
CA PRO A 303 17.48 8.47 -2.46
C PRO A 303 16.96 7.24 -1.70
N PRO A 304 17.77 6.19 -1.60
CA PRO A 304 17.48 5.08 -0.70
C PRO A 304 17.37 5.59 0.75
N TYR A 305 16.38 5.11 1.49
CA TYR A 305 16.15 5.53 2.87
C TYR A 305 15.70 4.38 3.76
N VAL A 306 15.83 4.63 5.06
CA VAL A 306 15.11 3.97 6.15
C VAL A 306 14.38 5.05 6.94
N ALA A 307 13.16 4.77 7.37
CA ALA A 307 12.42 5.70 8.23
C ALA A 307 11.71 4.96 9.36
N LEU A 308 11.79 5.54 10.56
CA LEU A 308 11.03 5.10 11.73
C LEU A 308 9.79 5.99 11.84
N ARG A 309 8.60 5.38 11.81
CA ARG A 309 7.33 6.05 12.07
C ARG A 309 6.74 5.50 13.36
N THR A 310 6.64 6.37 14.37
CA THR A 310 5.92 6.07 15.63
C THR A 310 4.46 6.52 15.51
N THR A 311 3.67 6.58 16.59
CA THR A 311 2.34 7.23 16.55
C THR A 311 2.40 8.76 16.41
N ARG A 312 3.47 9.41 16.90
CA ARG A 312 3.64 10.87 16.88
C ARG A 312 4.75 11.36 15.96
N TRP A 313 5.90 10.71 16.00
CA TRP A 313 7.12 11.16 15.33
C TRP A 313 7.45 10.34 14.11
N LYS A 314 8.12 10.97 13.14
CA LYS A 314 8.79 10.29 12.05
C LYS A 314 10.24 10.77 11.91
N LEU A 315 11.16 9.82 11.78
CA LEU A 315 12.58 10.05 11.49
C LEU A 315 12.92 9.40 10.14
N ILE A 316 13.55 10.12 9.23
CA ILE A 316 13.96 9.61 7.91
C ILE A 316 15.48 9.78 7.78
N ARG A 317 16.16 8.73 7.30
CA ARG A 317 17.62 8.71 7.08
C ARG A 317 17.95 8.18 5.68
N ASP A 318 18.74 8.93 4.92
CA ASP A 318 19.38 8.48 3.68
C ASP A 318 20.43 7.40 4.00
N THR A 319 20.36 6.25 3.33
CA THR A 319 21.24 5.09 3.62
C THR A 319 22.53 5.07 2.80
N VAL A 320 22.67 5.95 1.81
CA VAL A 320 23.83 5.99 0.90
C VAL A 320 24.74 7.17 1.21
N ARG A 321 24.16 8.34 1.48
CA ARG A 321 24.92 9.58 1.63
C ARG A 321 25.09 9.91 3.11
N GLN A 322 26.20 9.43 3.68
CA GLN A 322 26.55 9.76 5.06
C GLN A 322 26.76 11.26 5.24
N GLY A 323 26.17 11.83 6.30
CA GLY A 323 26.26 13.26 6.63
C GLY A 323 25.21 14.15 5.96
N ILE A 324 24.25 13.60 5.21
CA ILE A 324 23.04 14.33 4.84
C ILE A 324 22.14 14.51 6.07
N ALA A 325 21.44 15.64 6.12
CA ALA A 325 20.46 15.93 7.15
C ALA A 325 19.39 14.82 7.19
N GLU A 326 19.28 14.16 8.35
CA GLU A 326 18.07 13.42 8.70
C GLU A 326 16.85 14.35 8.57
N GLU A 327 15.67 13.77 8.39
CA GLU A 327 14.42 14.50 8.55
C GLU A 327 13.72 14.05 9.83
N LEU A 328 13.18 14.98 10.61
CA LEU A 328 12.44 14.71 11.84
C LEU A 328 11.16 15.54 11.88
N TYR A 329 10.01 14.86 11.98
CA TYR A 329 8.69 15.50 11.97
C TYR A 329 7.86 15.11 13.20
N ASP A 330 7.21 16.09 13.82
CA ASP A 330 6.18 15.87 14.86
C ASP A 330 4.80 15.85 14.21
N LEU A 331 4.34 14.66 13.83
CA LEU A 331 3.09 14.46 13.07
C LEU A 331 1.83 14.74 13.89
N SER A 332 1.94 15.01 15.19
CA SER A 332 0.79 15.45 16.00
C SER A 332 0.43 16.92 15.81
N ILE A 333 1.41 17.75 15.42
CA ILE A 333 1.24 19.19 15.19
C ILE A 333 1.56 19.59 13.74
N ASP A 334 2.37 18.79 13.05
CA ASP A 334 2.77 18.95 11.65
C ASP A 334 2.42 17.67 10.86
N PRO A 335 1.13 17.39 10.63
CA PRO A 335 0.71 16.19 9.90
C PRO A 335 1.05 16.24 8.40
N TYR A 336 1.52 17.38 7.90
CA TYR A 336 1.93 17.62 6.51
C TYR A 336 3.44 17.66 6.35
N GLU A 337 4.22 17.44 7.41
CA GLU A 337 5.67 17.29 7.35
C GLU A 337 6.38 18.49 6.74
N LEU A 338 5.94 19.70 7.12
CA LEU A 338 6.45 20.96 6.60
C LEU A 338 7.69 21.45 7.34
N ASP A 339 7.84 21.14 8.64
CA ASP A 339 8.94 21.65 9.46
C ASP A 339 9.90 20.53 9.87
N ASN A 340 11.06 20.46 9.22
CA ASN A 340 12.10 19.50 9.52
C ASN A 340 12.91 19.91 10.76
N LEU A 341 12.55 19.31 11.90
CA LEU A 341 13.14 19.57 13.21
C LEU A 341 14.50 18.93 13.43
N ALA A 342 15.04 18.20 12.43
CA ALA A 342 16.25 17.39 12.64
C ALA A 342 17.49 18.21 12.99
N GLN A 343 17.55 19.48 12.57
CA GLN A 343 18.69 20.37 12.86
C GLN A 343 18.47 21.28 14.06
N ASP A 344 17.28 21.28 14.66
CA ASP A 344 16.98 22.08 15.84
C ASP A 344 17.56 21.41 17.11
N PRO A 345 18.49 22.09 17.83
CA PRO A 345 19.07 21.56 19.06
C PRO A 345 18.03 21.21 20.14
N ALA A 346 16.85 21.86 20.15
CA ALA A 346 15.77 21.57 21.10
C ALA A 346 15.22 20.14 20.95
N PHE A 347 15.35 19.54 19.76
CA PHE A 347 14.86 18.19 19.44
C PHE A 347 15.97 17.14 19.32
N ALA A 348 17.23 17.50 19.62
CA ALA A 348 18.37 16.57 19.53
C ALA A 348 18.18 15.30 20.37
N GLY A 349 17.53 15.41 21.54
CA GLY A 349 17.18 14.27 22.38
C GLY A 349 16.17 13.33 21.73
N VAL A 350 15.12 13.88 21.11
CA VAL A 350 14.11 13.11 20.37
C VAL A 350 14.76 12.38 19.20
N ARG A 351 15.55 13.10 18.39
CA ARG A 351 16.30 12.54 17.27
C ARG A 351 17.18 11.36 17.70
N ALA A 352 17.95 11.53 18.79
CA ALA A 352 18.82 10.47 19.30
C ALA A 352 18.03 9.22 19.74
N THR A 353 16.92 9.39 20.47
CA THR A 353 16.06 8.28 20.89
C THR A 353 15.50 7.51 19.70
N LEU A 354 14.96 8.22 18.69
CA LEU A 354 14.41 7.60 17.49
C LEU A 354 15.48 6.93 16.64
N SER A 355 16.67 7.54 16.53
CA SER A 355 17.81 6.95 15.82
C SER A 355 18.26 5.64 16.46
N THR A 356 18.38 5.57 17.78
CA THR A 356 18.70 4.31 18.49
C THR A 356 17.63 3.26 18.24
N ARG A 357 16.34 3.63 18.33
CA ARG A 357 15.23 2.70 18.09
C ARG A 357 15.22 2.17 16.65
N LEU A 358 15.49 3.02 15.67
CA LEU A 358 15.60 2.62 14.27
C LEU A 358 16.74 1.61 14.07
N ASP A 359 17.92 1.88 14.63
CA ASP A 359 19.06 0.98 14.53
C ASP A 359 18.78 -0.39 15.20
N GLU A 360 18.05 -0.42 16.33
CA GLU A 360 17.61 -1.66 16.98
C GLU A 360 16.69 -2.50 16.08
N LEU A 361 15.72 -1.85 15.40
CA LEU A 361 14.79 -2.54 14.50
C LEU A 361 15.50 -3.06 13.24
N LEU A 362 16.46 -2.32 12.70
CA LEU A 362 17.25 -2.74 11.53
C LEU A 362 18.25 -3.85 11.87
N ALA A 363 18.73 -3.94 13.11
CA ALA A 363 19.63 -4.99 13.57
C ALA A 363 18.92 -6.32 13.89
N ALA A 364 17.59 -6.32 14.03
CA ALA A 364 16.83 -7.52 14.35
C ALA A 364 16.91 -8.53 13.19
N PRO A 365 17.25 -9.82 13.45
CA PRO A 365 17.32 -10.81 12.39
C PRO A 365 15.93 -11.08 11.79
N PRO A 366 15.82 -11.29 10.46
CA PRO A 366 14.57 -11.71 9.82
C PRO A 366 14.08 -13.01 10.46
N GLY A 367 12.84 -13.03 10.96
CA GLY A 367 12.25 -14.22 11.59
C GLY A 367 12.72 -14.56 13.00
N GLY A 368 13.40 -13.64 13.69
CA GLY A 368 13.28 -13.63 15.16
C GLY A 368 11.85 -13.27 15.52
N PRO A 369 11.30 -13.67 16.69
CA PRO A 369 10.14 -12.94 17.18
C PRO A 369 10.55 -11.47 17.18
N VAL A 370 9.92 -10.62 16.36
CA VAL A 370 9.78 -9.21 16.73
C VAL A 370 9.29 -9.33 18.15
N ALA A 371 10.15 -9.00 19.11
CA ALA A 371 9.90 -9.41 20.47
C ALA A 371 8.57 -8.80 20.89
N SER A 372 7.50 -9.58 20.79
CA SER A 372 6.19 -9.33 21.36
C SER A 372 6.27 -9.30 22.89
N SER A 373 7.49 -9.33 23.44
CA SER A 373 7.87 -9.34 24.83
C SER A 373 8.96 -8.32 25.21
N VAL A 374 9.56 -7.55 24.29
CA VAL A 374 10.15 -6.29 24.75
C VAL A 374 8.95 -5.38 24.90
N ARG A 375 8.51 -5.17 26.15
CA ARG A 375 7.61 -4.07 26.49
C ARG A 375 7.99 -2.91 25.58
N ALA A 376 7.09 -2.48 24.70
CA ALA A 376 7.05 -1.08 24.34
C ALA A 376 6.73 -0.36 25.66
N THR A 377 7.75 -0.23 26.50
CA THR A 377 7.81 0.87 27.44
C THR A 377 7.71 2.05 26.48
N PRO A 378 6.66 2.88 26.57
CA PRO A 378 6.51 4.02 25.68
C PRO A 378 7.88 4.66 25.57
N LEU A 379 8.40 4.81 24.34
CA LEU A 379 9.71 5.41 24.14
C LEU A 379 9.73 6.66 25.03
N PRO A 380 10.67 6.76 25.99
CA PRO A 380 10.75 7.94 26.83
C PRO A 380 11.28 9.05 25.93
N ILE A 381 10.39 9.62 25.12
CA ILE A 381 10.69 10.74 24.24
C ILE A 381 10.69 11.94 25.17
N PRO A 382 11.86 12.59 25.38
CA PRO A 382 11.90 13.78 26.21
C PRO A 382 10.96 14.83 25.62
N ALA A 383 10.22 15.53 26.47
CA ALA A 383 9.56 16.76 26.03
C ALA A 383 10.65 17.72 25.51
N PRO A 384 10.39 18.48 24.42
CA PRO A 384 11.31 19.53 24.00
C PRO A 384 11.62 20.44 25.20
N LEU A 385 12.87 20.91 25.28
CA LEU A 385 13.27 21.84 26.33
C LEU A 385 12.36 23.08 26.22
N GLY A 386 11.43 23.22 27.17
CA GLY A 386 10.36 24.21 27.11
C GLY A 386 10.90 25.62 26.90
N GLY A 387 10.40 26.29 25.86
CA GLY A 387 10.34 27.75 25.86
C GLY A 387 9.43 28.18 27.00
N SER A 388 9.98 28.95 27.94
CA SER A 388 9.20 29.74 28.88
C SER A 388 8.25 30.66 28.11
N GLU A 389 7.04 30.85 28.67
CA GLU A 389 6.04 31.85 28.26
C GLU A 389 6.61 33.20 27.81
#